data_AF-A0A8T0FE93-F1
#
_entry.id   AF-A0A8T0FE93-F1
#
_cell.length_a   1.000
_cell.length_b   1.000
_cell.length_c   1.000
_cell.angle_alpha   90.00
_cell.angle_beta   90.00
_cell.angle_gamma   90.00
#
_symmetry.space_group_name_H-M   'P 1'
#
loop_
_entity.id
_entity.type
_entity.pdbx_description
1 polymer ?
#
loop_
_entity_poly.entity_id
_entity_poly.type
_entity_poly.pdbx_seq_one_letter_code
_entity_poly.pdbx_strand_id
1 'polypeptide(L)'
;MARFFSFVVVCLVYGLLVSCIAADARATENTPSVSDDLSEHIGNNSCEDVRKVFVEKNVGSEKDTSDMTHEDETPQCSNSWNTSCCTPTMERRYFEASKKEFQNMLQSSNQFLQSILASSATKFKENFLDMIHVSQNNTNVLFSEVYKKMDGVAREPVSQLYQDLSSYIEGRTQDLETHISTFFDALFPLVYHHSINPKLKDFSDDYKECLRQTRREIRPFGDIADRATQQLTRSFSVARTLLDAFEIGVEVVSATSSMRFRPDCDAGLMKMVYCSHCSGFARTKPCGGYCLNVVRGCLAHVAELDQPWSDFVSGLERLTSGLVASYNIEEVLSVLDTKISEAIMYAMENGPELSKKVITSNLLSFYLFVPPI
;
A
#
# COMPACT_ATOMS: atom_id res chain seq x y z
N MET A 1 -18.40 3.28 -6.92
CA MET A 1 -16.97 3.33 -6.57
C MET A 1 -16.07 3.30 -7.81
N ALA A 2 -16.54 2.77 -8.95
CA ALA A 2 -16.05 3.08 -10.31
C ALA A 2 -15.92 4.58 -10.71
N ARG A 3 -16.47 5.52 -9.92
CA ARG A 3 -16.30 6.97 -10.08
C ARG A 3 -15.02 7.52 -9.41
N PHE A 4 -14.40 6.76 -8.51
CA PHE A 4 -13.11 7.08 -7.89
C PHE A 4 -11.92 6.69 -8.79
N PHE A 5 -12.16 5.77 -9.75
CA PHE A 5 -11.15 5.17 -10.63
C PHE A 5 -10.70 6.05 -11.77
N SER A 6 -11.64 6.76 -12.41
CA SER A 6 -11.27 7.90 -13.25
C SER A 6 -10.45 8.88 -12.41
N PHE A 7 -10.90 9.21 -11.19
CA PHE A 7 -10.45 10.39 -10.46
C PHE A 7 -8.94 10.52 -10.20
N VAL A 8 -8.08 9.49 -10.21
CA VAL A 8 -6.64 9.68 -9.88
C VAL A 8 -5.77 9.90 -11.11
N VAL A 9 -5.84 9.04 -12.13
CA VAL A 9 -5.25 9.34 -13.45
C VAL A 9 -5.97 10.53 -14.07
N VAL A 10 -7.29 10.63 -13.91
CA VAL A 10 -8.07 11.81 -14.29
C VAL A 10 -7.80 12.99 -13.39
N CYS A 11 -7.34 12.96 -12.13
CA CYS A 11 -6.92 14.17 -11.39
C CYS A 11 -5.46 14.56 -11.62
N LEU A 12 -4.56 13.62 -11.89
CA LEU A 12 -3.23 13.92 -12.41
C LEU A 12 -3.39 14.58 -13.78
N VAL A 13 -4.10 13.91 -14.69
CA VAL A 13 -4.38 14.41 -16.03
C VAL A 13 -5.35 15.59 -15.99
N TYR A 14 -6.37 15.68 -15.13
CA TYR A 14 -7.25 16.87 -14.97
C TYR A 14 -6.55 18.01 -14.27
N GLY A 15 -5.73 17.79 -13.24
CA GLY A 15 -4.99 18.86 -12.57
C GLY A 15 -4.01 19.50 -13.55
N LEU A 16 -3.32 18.67 -14.34
CA LEU A 16 -2.46 19.09 -15.44
C LEU A 16 -3.27 19.71 -16.60
N LEU A 17 -4.40 19.12 -16.99
CA LEU A 17 -5.31 19.64 -18.01
C LEU A 17 -5.93 20.95 -17.58
N VAL A 18 -6.35 21.12 -16.33
CA VAL A 18 -6.90 22.36 -15.78
C VAL A 18 -5.82 23.42 -15.73
N SER A 19 -4.56 23.05 -15.47
CA SER A 19 -3.40 23.94 -15.65
C SER A 19 -3.23 24.36 -17.11
N CYS A 20 -3.38 23.43 -18.06
CA CYS A 20 -3.36 23.69 -19.50
C CYS A 20 -4.60 24.45 -20.02
N ILE A 21 -5.78 24.28 -19.42
CA ILE A 21 -7.08 24.86 -19.84
C ILE A 21 -7.30 26.22 -19.17
N ALA A 22 -6.78 26.45 -17.96
CA ALA A 22 -6.70 27.78 -17.35
C ALA A 22 -5.73 28.72 -18.10
N ALA A 23 -5.00 28.21 -19.10
CA ALA A 23 -4.33 29.03 -20.11
C ALA A 23 -5.29 29.56 -21.18
N ASP A 24 -6.35 28.81 -21.51
CA ASP A 24 -7.34 29.13 -22.55
C ASP A 24 -8.41 30.13 -22.06
N ALA A 25 -8.82 30.04 -20.79
CA ALA A 25 -9.91 30.86 -20.24
C ALA A 25 -9.59 32.37 -20.03
N ARG A 26 -8.37 32.82 -20.38
CA ARG A 26 -8.01 34.26 -20.46
C ARG A 26 -7.67 34.72 -21.88
N ALA A 27 -7.78 33.84 -22.88
CA ALA A 27 -7.46 34.17 -24.28
C ALA A 27 -8.68 34.61 -25.10
N THR A 28 -9.88 34.65 -24.52
CA THR A 28 -11.14 34.99 -25.22
C THR A 28 -11.67 36.40 -24.98
N GLU A 29 -10.85 37.33 -24.45
CA GLU A 29 -11.18 38.77 -24.54
C GLU A 29 -10.09 39.49 -25.34
N ASN A 30 -10.49 39.90 -26.55
CA ASN A 30 -9.77 40.72 -27.53
C ASN A 30 -8.57 40.07 -28.23
N THR A 31 -8.85 39.29 -29.27
CA THR A 31 -7.90 39.04 -30.36
C THR A 31 -7.92 40.26 -31.30
N PRO A 32 -6.85 41.06 -31.43
CA PRO A 32 -6.71 41.96 -32.57
C PRO A 32 -6.47 41.10 -33.80
N SER A 33 -7.10 41.46 -34.91
CA SER A 33 -6.82 40.90 -36.23
C SER A 33 -5.32 40.94 -36.53
N VAL A 34 -4.73 39.79 -36.84
CA VAL A 34 -3.35 39.68 -37.35
C VAL A 34 -3.28 40.46 -38.66
N SER A 35 -2.67 41.64 -38.61
CA SER A 35 -2.20 42.36 -39.78
C SER A 35 -0.79 41.89 -40.12
N ASP A 36 -0.59 41.53 -41.40
CA ASP A 36 0.65 41.08 -42.03
C ASP A 36 1.76 42.16 -42.01
N ASP A 37 2.38 42.41 -40.86
CA ASP A 37 3.64 43.15 -40.80
C ASP A 37 4.52 42.67 -39.63
N LEU A 38 5.07 41.46 -39.77
CA LEU A 38 5.96 40.83 -38.79
C LEU A 38 7.42 41.26 -39.03
N SER A 39 7.63 42.57 -39.09
CA SER A 39 8.95 43.19 -39.28
C SER A 39 9.18 44.34 -38.29
N GLU A 40 8.61 44.27 -37.09
CA GLU A 40 8.89 45.22 -36.02
C GLU A 40 9.57 44.52 -34.84
N HIS A 41 10.72 45.08 -34.47
CA HIS A 41 11.72 44.57 -33.56
C HIS A 41 11.19 43.93 -32.26
N ILE A 42 11.91 42.91 -31.77
CA ILE A 42 11.97 42.64 -30.32
C ILE A 42 12.47 43.93 -29.67
N GLY A 43 11.54 44.78 -29.23
CA GLY A 43 11.88 46.04 -28.60
C GLY A 43 12.67 45.78 -27.31
N ASN A 44 13.61 46.66 -26.97
CA ASN A 44 14.44 46.55 -25.76
C ASN A 44 13.60 46.33 -24.47
N ASN A 45 12.37 46.87 -24.43
CA ASN A 45 11.40 46.71 -23.34
C ASN A 45 10.93 45.25 -23.17
N SER A 46 10.88 44.47 -24.25
CA SER A 46 10.42 43.08 -24.25
C SER A 46 11.43 42.13 -23.58
N CYS A 47 12.74 42.29 -23.84
CA CYS A 47 13.76 41.53 -23.13
C CYS A 47 13.94 41.99 -21.67
N GLU A 48 13.67 43.26 -21.36
CA GLU A 48 13.63 43.74 -19.98
C GLU A 48 12.55 43.03 -19.15
N ASP A 49 11.36 42.81 -19.74
CA ASP A 49 10.29 42.06 -19.10
C ASP A 49 10.65 40.58 -18.90
N VAL A 50 11.36 39.97 -19.85
CA VAL A 50 11.91 38.60 -19.72
C VAL A 50 12.87 38.52 -18.54
N ARG A 51 13.77 39.50 -18.41
CA ARG A 51 14.71 39.60 -17.27
C ARG A 51 13.98 39.67 -15.94
N LYS A 52 12.97 40.55 -15.83
CA LYS A 52 12.15 40.68 -14.61
C LYS A 52 11.51 39.34 -14.25
N VAL A 53 10.84 38.69 -15.20
CA VAL A 53 10.17 37.40 -14.95
C VAL A 53 11.15 36.28 -14.60
N PHE A 54 12.34 36.26 -15.21
CA PHE A 54 13.39 35.28 -14.90
C PHE A 54 13.83 35.33 -13.42
N VAL A 55 14.00 36.55 -12.90
CA VAL A 55 14.37 36.79 -11.49
C VAL A 55 13.17 36.60 -10.56
N GLU A 56 11.99 37.14 -10.91
CA GLU A 56 10.75 37.01 -10.12
C GLU A 56 10.37 35.54 -9.89
N LYS A 57 10.56 34.68 -10.89
CA LYS A 57 10.29 33.23 -10.79
C LYS A 57 11.41 32.45 -10.09
N ASN A 58 12.47 33.11 -9.64
CA ASN A 58 13.66 32.48 -9.06
C ASN A 58 14.28 31.40 -9.97
N VAL A 59 14.23 31.59 -11.29
CA VAL A 59 14.87 30.66 -12.24
C VAL A 59 16.39 30.87 -12.25
N GLY A 60 16.82 32.12 -12.06
CA GLY A 60 18.22 32.50 -11.89
C GLY A 60 18.36 33.91 -11.37
N SER A 61 19.53 34.50 -11.55
CA SER A 61 19.89 35.82 -11.02
C SER A 61 20.04 36.87 -12.12
N GLU A 62 20.07 38.16 -11.75
CA GLU A 62 20.36 39.25 -12.70
C GLU A 62 21.70 39.07 -13.42
N LYS A 63 22.67 38.37 -12.80
CA LYS A 63 23.98 38.11 -13.41
C LYS A 63 23.90 37.15 -14.61
N ASP A 64 22.89 36.30 -14.65
CA ASP A 64 22.67 35.36 -15.76
C ASP A 64 22.03 36.05 -16.99
N THR A 65 21.67 37.33 -16.86
CA THR A 65 20.89 38.13 -17.82
C THR A 65 21.71 39.24 -18.50
N SER A 66 23.04 39.18 -18.42
CA SER A 66 23.90 40.12 -19.15
C SER A 66 23.82 39.83 -20.65
N ASP A 67 23.63 40.87 -21.46
CA ASP A 67 23.71 40.80 -22.93
C ASP A 67 22.56 39.94 -23.54
N MET A 68 21.34 40.48 -23.51
CA MET A 68 20.10 39.79 -23.92
C MET A 68 19.70 40.09 -25.36
N THR A 69 20.57 40.67 -26.17
CA THR A 69 20.30 41.00 -27.58
C THR A 69 21.44 40.47 -28.43
N HIS A 70 21.35 39.19 -28.79
CA HIS A 70 22.34 38.50 -29.61
C HIS A 70 21.69 37.79 -30.80
N GLU A 71 22.53 37.44 -31.78
CA GLU A 71 22.21 36.38 -32.75
C GLU A 71 21.95 35.07 -31.98
N ASP A 72 20.94 34.33 -32.42
CA ASP A 72 20.42 33.16 -31.72
C ASP A 72 21.45 32.01 -31.61
N GLU A 73 22.08 31.89 -30.44
CA GLU A 73 22.93 30.75 -30.05
C GLU A 73 22.15 29.71 -29.21
N THR A 74 20.81 29.75 -29.20
CA THR A 74 19.95 28.91 -28.35
C THR A 74 19.32 27.73 -29.11
N PRO A 75 19.93 26.53 -29.10
CA PRO A 75 19.52 25.44 -29.98
C PRO A 75 18.14 24.83 -29.68
N GLN A 76 17.58 24.97 -28.47
CA GLN A 76 16.24 24.45 -28.17
C GLN A 76 15.12 25.46 -28.46
N CYS A 77 15.39 26.75 -28.28
CA CYS A 77 14.42 27.83 -28.46
C CYS A 77 14.50 28.58 -29.78
N SER A 78 15.27 28.06 -30.74
CA SER A 78 15.52 28.78 -31.99
C SER A 78 14.25 29.21 -32.71
N ASN A 79 14.21 30.47 -33.13
CA ASN A 79 13.08 31.10 -33.80
C ASN A 79 13.45 31.51 -35.23
N SER A 80 12.43 31.80 -36.06
CA SER A 80 12.60 32.17 -37.47
C SER A 80 13.29 33.53 -37.68
N TRP A 81 13.49 34.32 -36.62
CA TRP A 81 14.00 35.69 -36.68
C TRP A 81 15.44 35.85 -36.20
N ASN A 82 16.12 34.74 -35.83
CA ASN A 82 17.51 34.69 -35.35
C ASN A 82 17.85 35.72 -34.25
N THR A 83 16.84 36.18 -33.49
CA THR A 83 16.97 37.17 -32.41
C THR A 83 16.35 36.59 -31.15
N SER A 84 17.09 36.61 -30.04
CA SER A 84 16.69 35.98 -28.78
C SER A 84 16.97 36.88 -27.58
N CYS A 85 16.02 36.95 -26.65
CA CYS A 85 16.18 37.57 -25.33
C CYS A 85 16.90 36.67 -24.31
N CYS A 86 17.30 35.46 -24.70
CA CYS A 86 17.92 34.46 -23.83
C CYS A 86 19.39 34.23 -24.18
N THR A 87 20.23 34.15 -23.15
CA THR A 87 21.59 33.61 -23.28
C THR A 87 21.57 32.08 -23.16
N PRO A 88 22.63 31.36 -23.61
CA PRO A 88 22.75 29.92 -23.39
C PRO A 88 22.70 29.51 -21.91
N THR A 89 23.11 30.40 -21.00
CA THR A 89 22.99 30.19 -19.55
C THR A 89 21.53 30.26 -19.11
N MET A 90 20.77 31.26 -19.60
CA MET A 90 19.34 31.35 -19.31
C MET A 90 18.56 30.15 -19.85
N GLU A 91 18.85 29.72 -21.08
CA GLU A 91 18.19 28.55 -21.70
C GLU A 91 18.43 27.29 -20.85
N ARG A 92 19.65 27.07 -20.37
CA ARG A 92 19.97 25.95 -19.47
C ARG A 92 19.20 26.03 -18.14
N ARG A 93 19.10 27.22 -17.55
CA ARG A 93 18.33 27.43 -16.30
C ARG A 93 16.84 27.20 -16.49
N TYR A 94 16.28 27.68 -17.61
CA TYR A 94 14.89 27.42 -17.96
C TYR A 94 14.62 25.93 -18.18
N PHE A 95 15.55 25.19 -18.80
CA PHE A 95 15.44 23.75 -18.97
C PHE A 95 15.41 23.00 -17.63
N GLU A 96 16.31 23.36 -16.70
CA GLU A 96 16.31 22.82 -15.33
C GLU A 96 15.01 23.18 -14.58
N ALA A 97 14.54 24.41 -14.73
CA ALA A 97 13.31 24.89 -14.11
C ALA A 97 12.07 24.16 -14.64
N SER A 98 11.90 24.01 -15.95
CA SER A 98 10.75 23.32 -16.53
C SER A 98 10.65 21.87 -16.08
N LYS A 99 11.79 21.19 -15.99
CA LYS A 99 11.88 19.84 -15.45
C LYS A 99 11.44 19.80 -13.99
N LYS A 100 12.01 20.66 -13.14
CA LYS A 100 11.71 20.71 -11.71
C LYS A 100 10.25 21.07 -11.43
N GLU A 101 9.69 22.03 -12.17
CA GLU A 101 8.29 22.43 -12.04
C GLU A 101 7.35 21.27 -12.37
N PHE A 102 7.62 20.53 -13.44
CA PHE A 102 6.83 19.37 -13.81
C PHE A 102 6.96 18.23 -12.79
N GLN A 103 8.15 17.98 -12.25
CA GLN A 103 8.36 17.01 -11.15
C GLN A 103 7.56 17.37 -9.90
N ASN A 104 7.64 18.64 -9.46
CA ASN A 104 6.91 19.11 -8.28
C ASN A 104 5.40 18.99 -8.46
N MET A 105 4.92 19.26 -9.67
CA MET A 105 3.51 19.16 -10.02
C MET A 105 3.00 17.71 -9.94
N LEU A 106 3.79 16.75 -10.41
CA LEU A 106 3.48 15.32 -10.27
C LEU A 106 3.49 14.86 -8.81
N GLN A 107 4.51 15.25 -8.05
CA GLN A 107 4.58 14.94 -6.61
C GLN A 107 3.37 15.50 -5.87
N SER A 108 3.01 16.76 -6.11
CA SER A 108 1.85 17.40 -5.49
C SER A 108 0.54 16.70 -5.85
N SER A 109 0.39 16.28 -7.10
CA SER A 109 -0.80 15.57 -7.56
C SER A 109 -0.94 14.17 -6.95
N ASN A 110 0.18 13.51 -6.66
CA ASN A 110 0.22 12.16 -6.06
C ASN A 110 0.16 12.17 -4.52
N GLN A 111 0.42 13.31 -3.88
CA GLN A 111 0.52 13.41 -2.43
C GLN A 111 -0.72 12.91 -1.69
N PHE A 112 -1.92 13.24 -2.20
CA PHE A 112 -3.17 12.76 -1.60
C PHE A 112 -3.30 11.24 -1.69
N LEU A 113 -3.02 10.66 -2.86
CA LEU A 113 -3.11 9.22 -3.07
C LEU A 113 -2.10 8.46 -2.19
N GLN A 114 -0.87 8.97 -2.13
CA GLN A 114 0.17 8.40 -1.26
C GLN A 114 -0.27 8.46 0.22
N SER A 115 -0.83 9.59 0.65
CA SER A 115 -1.29 9.78 2.03
C SER A 115 -2.46 8.86 2.38
N ILE A 116 -3.45 8.69 1.49
CA ILE A 116 -4.58 7.83 1.78
C ILE A 116 -4.16 6.35 1.85
N LEU A 117 -3.32 5.87 0.92
CA LEU A 117 -2.85 4.49 0.93
C LEU A 117 -2.00 4.18 2.17
N ALA A 118 -1.05 5.06 2.50
CA ALA A 118 -0.20 4.89 3.67
C ALA A 118 -1.02 4.95 4.98
N SER A 119 -1.90 5.93 5.12
CA SER A 119 -2.74 6.06 6.31
C SER A 119 -3.75 4.92 6.45
N SER A 120 -4.28 4.39 5.35
CA SER A 120 -5.13 3.20 5.35
C SER A 120 -4.35 1.97 5.82
N ALA A 121 -3.13 1.74 5.31
CA ALA A 121 -2.28 0.63 5.76
C ALA A 121 -2.05 0.68 7.28
N THR A 122 -1.67 1.85 7.81
CA THR A 122 -1.44 2.05 9.24
C THR A 122 -2.71 1.78 10.05
N LYS A 123 -3.85 2.38 9.69
CA LYS A 123 -5.10 2.23 10.43
C LYS A 123 -5.62 0.80 10.43
N PHE A 124 -5.58 0.11 9.28
CA PHE A 124 -6.00 -1.28 9.22
C PHE A 124 -5.10 -2.17 10.07
N LYS A 125 -3.78 -1.96 10.00
CA LYS A 125 -2.81 -2.71 10.81
C LYS A 125 -3.05 -2.51 12.30
N GLU A 126 -3.19 -1.27 12.76
CA GLU A 126 -3.49 -0.94 14.16
C GLU A 126 -4.79 -1.60 14.62
N ASN A 127 -5.88 -1.45 13.85
CA ASN A 127 -7.16 -2.06 14.19
C ASN A 127 -7.07 -3.59 14.30
N PHE A 128 -6.36 -4.27 13.40
CA PHE A 128 -6.20 -5.73 13.47
C PHE A 128 -5.40 -6.15 14.70
N LEU A 129 -4.33 -5.42 15.04
CA LEU A 129 -3.54 -5.70 16.24
C LEU A 129 -4.35 -5.48 17.52
N ASP A 130 -5.18 -4.44 17.57
CA ASP A 130 -6.09 -4.18 18.69
C ASP A 130 -7.11 -5.32 18.85
N MET A 131 -7.72 -5.79 17.76
CA MET A 131 -8.65 -6.93 17.78
C MET A 131 -7.97 -8.21 18.31
N ILE A 132 -6.73 -8.47 17.89
CA ILE A 132 -5.93 -9.61 18.36
C ILE A 132 -5.70 -9.51 19.86
N HIS A 133 -5.30 -8.33 20.36
CA HIS A 133 -5.08 -8.10 21.79
C HIS A 133 -6.37 -8.25 22.62
N VAL A 134 -7.51 -7.75 22.12
CA VAL A 134 -8.81 -7.94 22.79
C VAL A 134 -9.19 -9.42 22.85
N SER A 135 -9.03 -10.15 21.76
CA SER A 135 -9.31 -11.59 21.68
C SER A 135 -8.40 -12.41 22.62
N GLN A 136 -7.12 -12.03 22.75
CA GLN A 136 -6.19 -12.61 23.72
C GLN A 136 -6.69 -12.42 25.16
N ASN A 137 -7.11 -11.20 25.51
CA ASN A 137 -7.65 -10.91 26.84
C ASN A 137 -8.91 -11.72 27.13
N ASN A 138 -9.83 -11.83 26.17
CA ASN A 138 -11.03 -12.66 26.32
C ASN A 138 -10.68 -14.13 26.55
N THR A 139 -9.70 -14.65 25.82
CA THR A 139 -9.22 -16.03 25.98
C THR A 139 -8.57 -16.24 27.35
N ASN A 140 -7.78 -15.28 27.84
CA ASN A 140 -7.20 -15.34 29.18
C ASN A 140 -8.30 -15.33 30.26
N VAL A 141 -9.34 -14.49 30.11
CA VAL A 141 -10.50 -14.44 31.01
C VAL A 141 -11.26 -15.77 31.00
N LEU A 142 -11.44 -16.39 29.84
CA LEU A 142 -12.04 -17.73 29.75
C LEU A 142 -11.29 -18.74 30.64
N PHE A 143 -9.96 -18.78 30.54
CA PHE A 143 -9.17 -19.69 31.35
C PHE A 143 -9.16 -19.33 32.84
N SER A 144 -9.09 -18.03 33.19
CA SER A 144 -9.08 -17.60 34.58
C SER A 144 -10.43 -17.73 35.28
N GLU A 145 -11.55 -17.65 34.56
CA GLU A 145 -12.89 -17.71 35.16
C GLU A 145 -13.59 -19.05 35.00
N VAL A 146 -13.50 -19.68 33.82
CA VAL A 146 -14.20 -20.94 33.53
C VAL A 146 -13.31 -22.14 33.78
N TYR A 147 -12.06 -22.11 33.29
CA TYR A 147 -11.13 -23.22 33.37
C TYR A 147 -10.00 -23.01 34.38
N LYS A 148 -10.33 -22.55 35.59
CA LYS A 148 -9.39 -22.14 36.66
C LYS A 148 -8.20 -23.08 36.90
N LYS A 149 -8.40 -24.39 36.77
CA LYS A 149 -7.33 -25.40 36.93
C LYS A 149 -6.27 -25.35 35.83
N MET A 150 -6.60 -24.79 34.68
CA MET A 150 -5.75 -24.64 33.50
C MET A 150 -5.18 -23.22 33.34
N ASP A 151 -5.63 -22.20 34.09
CA ASP A 151 -5.19 -20.80 33.92
C ASP A 151 -3.67 -20.66 33.77
N GLY A 152 -2.91 -21.03 34.81
CA GLY A 152 -1.45 -20.84 34.80
C GLY A 152 -0.74 -21.58 33.67
N VAL A 153 -1.19 -22.78 33.31
CA VAL A 153 -0.54 -23.63 32.29
C VAL A 153 -1.01 -23.32 30.87
N ALA A 154 -2.17 -22.70 30.69
CA ALA A 154 -2.72 -22.30 29.39
C ALA A 154 -2.17 -20.94 28.91
N ARG A 155 -1.60 -20.12 29.80
CA ARG A 155 -1.06 -18.80 29.45
C ARG A 155 0.00 -18.84 28.36
N GLU A 156 0.91 -19.80 28.40
CA GLU A 156 1.99 -19.90 27.40
C GLU A 156 1.44 -20.28 26.01
N PRO A 157 0.63 -21.35 25.84
CA PRO A 157 0.04 -21.66 24.53
C PRO A 157 -0.84 -20.54 23.98
N VAL A 158 -1.62 -19.88 24.86
CA VAL A 158 -2.45 -18.73 24.47
C VAL A 158 -1.55 -17.58 24.02
N SER A 159 -0.54 -17.20 24.80
CA SER A 159 0.38 -16.13 24.43
C SER A 159 1.08 -16.39 23.10
N GLN A 160 1.54 -17.62 22.87
CA GLN A 160 2.21 -18.00 21.63
C GLN A 160 1.28 -17.84 20.42
N LEU A 161 0.04 -18.36 20.51
CA LEU A 161 -0.96 -18.21 19.44
C LEU A 161 -1.15 -16.74 19.05
N TYR A 162 -1.42 -15.86 20.01
CA TYR A 162 -1.69 -14.45 19.72
C TYR A 162 -0.45 -13.68 19.27
N GLN A 163 0.75 -14.07 19.73
CA GLN A 163 2.00 -13.54 19.21
C GLN A 163 2.22 -13.95 17.75
N ASP A 164 1.90 -15.18 17.37
CA ASP A 164 1.98 -15.65 15.99
C ASP A 164 0.98 -14.90 15.11
N LEU A 165 -0.28 -14.76 15.55
CA LEU A 165 -1.30 -13.96 14.85
C LEU A 165 -0.84 -12.51 14.63
N SER A 166 -0.26 -11.87 15.65
CA SER A 166 0.27 -10.50 15.55
C SER A 166 1.43 -10.42 14.57
N SER A 167 2.39 -11.34 14.67
CA SER A 167 3.58 -11.41 13.83
C SER A 167 3.22 -11.58 12.35
N TYR A 168 2.17 -12.35 12.06
CA TYR A 168 1.62 -12.52 10.71
C TYR A 168 1.12 -11.19 10.15
N ILE A 169 0.29 -10.45 10.91
CA ILE A 169 -0.19 -9.12 10.50
C ILE A 169 0.98 -8.12 10.34
N GLU A 170 2.02 -8.24 11.16
CA GLU A 170 3.17 -7.33 11.14
C GLU A 170 4.07 -7.45 9.92
N GLY A 171 4.20 -8.63 9.30
CA GLY A 171 5.18 -8.80 8.22
C GLY A 171 5.74 -10.20 8.04
N ARG A 172 5.63 -11.05 9.05
CA ARG A 172 6.44 -12.28 9.09
C ARG A 172 5.81 -13.35 8.21
N THR A 173 6.60 -13.82 7.24
CA THR A 173 6.22 -14.98 6.43
C THR A 173 6.27 -16.23 7.30
N GLN A 174 5.10 -16.76 7.63
CA GLN A 174 4.93 -17.94 8.47
C GLN A 174 3.70 -18.73 8.02
N ASP A 175 3.72 -20.04 8.24
CA ASP A 175 2.56 -20.90 7.99
C ASP A 175 1.57 -20.78 9.14
N LEU A 176 0.60 -19.87 9.00
CA LEU A 176 -0.38 -19.57 10.04
C LEU A 176 -1.22 -20.80 10.42
N GLU A 177 -1.53 -21.67 9.46
CA GLU A 177 -2.28 -22.90 9.70
C GLU A 177 -1.52 -23.82 10.67
N THR A 178 -0.22 -23.96 10.48
CA THR A 178 0.64 -24.74 11.38
C THR A 178 0.74 -24.15 12.78
N HIS A 179 0.80 -22.81 12.93
CA HIS A 179 0.87 -22.17 14.25
C HIS A 179 -0.46 -22.32 15.02
N ILE A 180 -1.60 -22.14 14.35
CA ILE A 180 -2.92 -22.37 14.97
C ILE A 180 -3.10 -23.86 15.31
N SER A 181 -2.65 -24.78 14.45
CA SER A 181 -2.64 -26.21 14.75
C SER A 181 -1.82 -26.52 16.00
N THR A 182 -0.62 -25.93 16.12
CA THR A 182 0.29 -26.12 17.26
C THR A 182 -0.35 -25.67 18.57
N PHE A 183 -1.17 -24.62 18.55
CA PHE A 183 -1.96 -24.23 19.72
C PHE A 183 -2.90 -25.35 20.17
N PHE A 184 -3.64 -25.98 19.25
CA PHE A 184 -4.50 -27.12 19.59
C PHE A 184 -3.71 -28.37 20.00
N ASP A 185 -2.51 -28.57 19.46
CA ASP A 185 -1.58 -29.60 19.94
C ASP A 185 -1.22 -29.36 21.41
N ALA A 186 -0.82 -28.14 21.76
CA ALA A 186 -0.46 -27.75 23.12
C ALA A 186 -1.66 -27.78 24.09
N LEU A 187 -2.87 -27.48 23.62
CA LEU A 187 -4.09 -27.48 24.43
C LEU A 187 -4.52 -28.90 24.83
N PHE A 188 -4.28 -29.90 23.99
CA PHE A 188 -4.82 -31.25 24.22
C PHE A 188 -4.32 -31.91 25.53
N PRO A 189 -3.00 -31.94 25.85
CA PRO A 189 -2.54 -32.48 27.12
C PRO A 189 -3.16 -31.78 28.34
N LEU A 190 -3.37 -30.47 28.26
CA LEU A 190 -3.97 -29.67 29.34
C LEU A 190 -5.42 -30.08 29.58
N VAL A 191 -6.22 -30.16 28.51
CA VAL A 191 -7.63 -30.57 28.59
C VAL A 191 -7.76 -32.02 29.03
N TYR A 192 -6.92 -32.91 28.50
CA TYR A 192 -6.94 -34.32 28.85
C TYR A 192 -6.61 -34.56 30.33
N HIS A 193 -5.66 -33.81 30.88
CA HIS A 193 -5.32 -33.88 32.30
C HIS A 193 -6.37 -33.22 33.18
N HIS A 194 -6.64 -31.92 32.97
CA HIS A 194 -7.38 -31.10 33.93
C HIS A 194 -8.90 -31.21 33.80
N SER A 195 -9.42 -31.59 32.63
CA SER A 195 -10.87 -31.68 32.38
C SER A 195 -11.36 -33.12 32.31
N ILE A 196 -10.63 -34.02 31.64
CA ILE A 196 -11.06 -35.42 31.45
C ILE A 196 -10.58 -36.31 32.60
N ASN A 197 -9.32 -36.18 33.02
CA ASN A 197 -8.70 -37.04 34.04
C ASN A 197 -8.21 -36.26 35.29
N PRO A 198 -9.04 -35.42 35.93
CA PRO A 198 -8.60 -34.46 36.96
C PRO A 198 -8.10 -35.10 38.27
N LYS A 199 -8.26 -36.42 38.43
CA LYS A 199 -7.82 -37.16 39.62
C LYS A 199 -6.43 -37.77 39.47
N LEU A 200 -5.88 -37.80 38.25
CA LEU A 200 -4.55 -38.32 38.00
C LEU A 200 -3.51 -37.31 38.49
N LYS A 201 -2.30 -37.81 38.79
CA LYS A 201 -1.13 -36.93 38.94
C LYS A 201 -0.79 -36.32 37.58
N ASP A 202 -0.02 -35.24 37.60
CA ASP A 202 0.49 -34.65 36.37
C ASP A 202 1.26 -35.70 35.54
N PHE A 203 1.15 -35.58 34.22
CA PHE A 203 1.76 -36.50 33.27
C PHE A 203 3.24 -36.15 33.06
N SER A 204 4.06 -37.16 32.73
CA SER A 204 5.44 -36.92 32.29
C SER A 204 5.46 -36.12 31.00
N ASP A 205 6.57 -35.41 30.74
CA ASP A 205 6.73 -34.61 29.52
C ASP A 205 6.64 -35.49 28.26
N ASP A 206 7.20 -36.70 28.29
CA ASP A 206 7.09 -37.68 27.19
C ASP A 206 5.63 -38.05 26.89
N TYR A 207 4.79 -38.20 27.93
CA TYR A 207 3.39 -38.53 27.74
C TYR A 207 2.61 -37.33 27.19
N LYS A 208 2.91 -36.11 27.68
CA LYS A 208 2.34 -34.88 27.13
C LYS A 208 2.72 -34.74 25.65
N GLU A 209 3.95 -35.04 25.28
CA GLU A 209 4.43 -34.97 23.90
C GLU A 209 3.75 -36.00 22.99
N CYS A 210 3.59 -37.23 23.46
CA CYS A 210 2.80 -38.24 22.74
C CYS A 210 1.36 -37.77 22.49
N LEU A 211 0.72 -37.15 23.48
CA LEU A 211 -0.62 -36.56 23.31
C LEU A 211 -0.61 -35.47 22.22
N ARG A 212 0.37 -34.55 22.22
CA ARG A 212 0.49 -33.52 21.16
C ARG A 212 0.57 -34.16 19.77
N GLN A 213 1.46 -35.13 19.58
CA GLN A 213 1.71 -35.77 18.29
C GLN A 213 0.51 -36.58 17.78
N THR A 214 -0.27 -37.17 18.68
CA THR A 214 -1.43 -38.02 18.35
C THR A 214 -2.74 -37.24 18.24
N ARG A 215 -2.74 -35.94 18.58
CA ARG A 215 -3.95 -35.08 18.59
C ARG A 215 -4.72 -35.11 17.27
N ARG A 216 -4.01 -35.06 16.13
CA ARG A 216 -4.63 -35.09 14.79
C ARG A 216 -5.37 -36.39 14.50
N GLU A 217 -4.84 -37.52 14.96
CA GLU A 217 -5.46 -38.84 14.79
C GLU A 217 -6.64 -39.02 15.75
N ILE A 218 -6.48 -38.63 17.01
CA ILE A 218 -7.48 -38.82 18.07
C ILE A 218 -8.67 -37.87 17.90
N ARG A 219 -8.43 -36.67 17.33
CA ARG A 219 -9.40 -35.57 17.16
C ARG A 219 -10.17 -35.25 18.45
N PRO A 220 -9.46 -34.90 19.55
CA PRO A 220 -10.09 -34.67 20.85
C PRO A 220 -11.07 -33.50 20.86
N PHE A 221 -10.94 -32.57 19.91
CA PHE A 221 -11.77 -31.39 19.77
C PHE A 221 -12.78 -31.50 18.61
N GLY A 222 -12.99 -32.71 18.07
CA GLY A 222 -13.86 -32.94 16.93
C GLY A 222 -13.38 -32.18 15.69
N ASP A 223 -14.33 -31.59 14.96
CA ASP A 223 -14.08 -30.73 13.80
C ASP A 223 -13.97 -29.23 14.16
N ILE A 224 -14.16 -28.86 15.43
CA ILE A 224 -14.14 -27.48 15.91
C ILE A 224 -12.75 -26.86 15.71
N ALA A 225 -11.69 -27.59 16.08
CA ALA A 225 -10.31 -27.13 15.91
C ALA A 225 -9.95 -26.91 14.42
N ASP A 226 -10.39 -27.83 13.55
CA ASP A 226 -10.14 -27.74 12.10
C ASP A 226 -10.88 -26.55 11.49
N ARG A 227 -12.15 -26.34 11.87
CA ARG A 227 -12.94 -25.18 11.42
C ARG A 227 -12.34 -23.87 11.91
N ALA A 228 -11.95 -23.78 13.17
CA ALA A 228 -11.32 -22.58 13.74
C ALA A 228 -10.01 -22.25 13.01
N THR A 229 -9.18 -23.27 12.76
CA THR A 229 -7.94 -23.13 11.99
C THR A 229 -8.19 -22.57 10.59
N GLN A 230 -9.15 -23.15 9.86
CA GLN A 230 -9.48 -22.71 8.50
C GLN A 230 -10.03 -21.28 8.46
N GLN A 231 -10.94 -20.94 9.39
CA GLN A 231 -11.55 -19.62 9.44
C GLN A 231 -10.53 -18.54 9.78
N LEU A 232 -9.71 -18.75 10.81
CA LEU A 232 -8.63 -17.83 11.18
C LEU A 232 -7.64 -17.67 10.03
N THR A 233 -7.17 -18.77 9.44
CA THR A 233 -6.19 -18.72 8.34
C THR A 233 -6.71 -17.91 7.16
N ARG A 234 -7.97 -18.09 6.77
CA ARG A 234 -8.58 -17.35 5.66
C ARG A 234 -8.75 -15.87 5.97
N SER A 235 -9.32 -15.53 7.12
CA SER A 235 -9.55 -14.13 7.51
C SER A 235 -8.23 -13.36 7.64
N PHE A 236 -7.22 -13.96 8.27
CA PHE A 236 -5.90 -13.35 8.40
C PHE A 236 -5.19 -13.23 7.05
N SER A 237 -5.29 -14.23 6.18
CA SER A 237 -4.68 -14.16 4.83
C SER A 237 -5.25 -13.01 4.01
N VAL A 238 -6.56 -12.78 4.04
CA VAL A 238 -7.19 -11.65 3.35
C VAL A 238 -6.77 -10.32 3.97
N ALA A 239 -6.76 -10.23 5.31
CA ALA A 239 -6.28 -9.04 6.03
C ALA A 239 -4.83 -8.70 5.68
N ARG A 240 -3.94 -9.71 5.66
CA ARG A 240 -2.54 -9.56 5.28
C ARG A 240 -2.38 -9.11 3.84
N THR A 241 -3.11 -9.75 2.93
CA THR A 241 -3.09 -9.39 1.50
C THR A 241 -3.52 -7.94 1.28
N LEU A 242 -4.50 -7.45 2.06
CA LEU A 242 -4.91 -6.05 1.99
C LEU A 242 -3.80 -5.09 2.44
N LEU A 243 -3.10 -5.41 3.53
CA LEU A 243 -1.96 -4.62 4.01
C LEU A 243 -0.82 -4.59 2.98
N ASP A 244 -0.44 -5.76 2.46
CA ASP A 244 0.58 -5.88 1.42
C ASP A 244 0.18 -5.10 0.16
N ALA A 245 -1.10 -5.14 -0.22
CA ALA A 245 -1.61 -4.38 -1.35
C ALA A 245 -1.46 -2.86 -1.13
N PHE A 246 -1.75 -2.34 0.07
CA PHE A 246 -1.52 -0.91 0.34
C PHE A 246 -0.05 -0.53 0.25
N GLU A 247 0.87 -1.35 0.76
CA GLU A 247 2.32 -1.11 0.67
C GLU A 247 2.78 -1.04 -0.79
N ILE A 248 2.35 -1.99 -1.62
CA ILE A 248 2.61 -2.00 -3.07
C ILE A 248 2.03 -0.74 -3.72
N GLY A 249 0.81 -0.35 -3.35
CA GLY A 249 0.18 0.87 -3.86
C GLY A 249 1.00 2.12 -3.54
N VAL A 250 1.52 2.25 -2.32
CA VAL A 250 2.41 3.35 -1.93
C VAL A 250 3.70 3.34 -2.75
N GLU A 251 4.31 2.17 -2.94
CA GLU A 251 5.54 2.03 -3.73
C GLU A 251 5.33 2.47 -5.19
N VAL A 252 4.26 2.02 -5.84
CA VAL A 252 3.93 2.40 -7.23
C VAL A 252 3.70 3.90 -7.35
N VAL A 253 2.97 4.52 -6.42
CA VAL A 253 2.73 5.97 -6.42
C VAL A 253 4.02 6.76 -6.17
N SER A 254 4.90 6.27 -5.30
CA SER A 254 6.21 6.86 -5.06
C SER A 254 7.12 6.78 -6.30
N ALA A 255 7.13 5.63 -6.98
CA ALA A 255 7.90 5.40 -8.19
C ALA A 255 7.45 6.32 -9.34
N THR A 256 6.14 6.48 -9.54
CA THR A 256 5.59 7.39 -10.56
C THR A 256 5.88 8.86 -10.26
N SER A 257 5.96 9.24 -8.98
CA SER A 257 6.28 10.62 -8.54
C SER A 257 7.76 10.99 -8.70
N SER A 258 8.65 9.99 -8.75
CA SER A 258 10.10 10.15 -8.81
C SER A 258 10.72 9.70 -10.15
N MET A 259 9.87 9.42 -11.15
CA MET A 259 10.33 8.92 -12.44
C MET A 259 11.18 9.95 -13.20
N ARG A 260 12.14 9.45 -13.97
CA ARG A 260 12.94 10.27 -14.89
C ARG A 260 12.22 10.38 -16.23
N PHE A 261 11.96 11.61 -16.66
CA PHE A 261 11.41 11.85 -17.99
C PHE A 261 12.45 11.58 -19.07
N ARG A 262 11.95 11.24 -20.26
CA ARG A 262 12.77 11.10 -21.44
C ARG A 262 13.30 12.47 -21.91
N PRO A 263 14.45 12.53 -22.58
CA PRO A 263 15.04 13.80 -23.05
C PRO A 263 14.11 14.62 -23.97
N ASP A 264 13.28 13.96 -24.77
CA ASP A 264 12.28 14.58 -25.64
C ASP A 264 11.12 15.23 -24.86
N CYS A 265 10.75 14.66 -23.71
CA CYS A 265 9.82 15.31 -22.78
C CYS A 265 10.47 16.55 -22.14
N ASP A 266 11.69 16.43 -21.62
CA ASP A 266 12.38 17.56 -20.98
C ASP A 266 12.52 18.74 -21.98
N ALA A 267 12.89 18.46 -23.24
CA ALA A 267 12.94 19.47 -24.31
C ALA A 267 11.56 20.03 -24.69
N GLY A 268 10.53 19.17 -24.76
CA GLY A 268 9.15 19.58 -25.03
C GLY A 268 8.59 20.51 -23.96
N LEU A 269 8.85 20.21 -22.68
CA LEU A 269 8.45 21.04 -21.54
C LEU A 269 9.15 22.39 -21.56
N MET A 270 10.47 22.39 -21.78
CA MET A 270 11.25 23.63 -21.93
C MET A 270 10.68 24.50 -23.06
N LYS A 271 10.42 23.89 -24.23
CA LYS A 271 9.88 24.59 -25.39
C LYS A 271 8.48 25.15 -25.16
N MET A 272 7.65 24.42 -24.44
CA MET A 272 6.29 24.81 -24.11
C MET A 272 6.23 25.94 -23.09
N VAL A 273 7.07 25.91 -22.05
CA VAL A 273 6.98 26.83 -20.91
C VAL A 273 7.78 28.10 -21.11
N TYR A 274 8.98 28.01 -21.71
CA TYR A 274 9.97 29.09 -21.64
C TYR A 274 10.46 29.62 -22.98
N CYS A 275 10.32 28.93 -24.11
CA CYS A 275 10.81 29.48 -25.38
C CYS A 275 10.05 30.74 -25.87
N SER A 276 8.82 30.98 -25.40
CA SER A 276 8.13 32.26 -25.61
C SER A 276 8.89 33.42 -24.97
N HIS A 277 9.52 33.21 -23.80
CA HIS A 277 10.34 34.21 -23.14
C HIS A 277 11.56 34.57 -23.98
N CYS A 278 12.22 33.59 -24.59
CA CYS A 278 13.36 33.84 -25.47
C CYS A 278 12.97 34.63 -26.73
N SER A 279 11.71 34.55 -27.15
CA SER A 279 11.17 35.40 -28.23
C SER A 279 10.59 36.75 -27.73
N GLY A 280 10.82 37.11 -26.46
CA GLY A 280 10.35 38.38 -25.88
C GLY A 280 8.97 38.34 -25.21
N PHE A 281 8.29 37.20 -25.23
CA PHE A 281 6.93 37.03 -24.70
C PHE A 281 6.93 36.41 -23.30
N ALA A 282 7.39 37.15 -22.30
CA ALA A 282 7.60 36.66 -20.92
C ALA A 282 6.31 36.27 -20.15
N ARG A 283 5.13 36.68 -20.62
CA ARG A 283 3.84 36.47 -19.94
C ARG A 283 2.82 35.68 -20.76
N THR A 284 3.21 35.21 -21.94
CA THR A 284 2.33 34.43 -22.82
C THR A 284 2.28 32.98 -22.35
N LYS A 285 1.07 32.44 -22.20
CA LYS A 285 0.85 31.04 -21.84
C LYS A 285 0.81 30.14 -23.09
N PRO A 286 1.21 28.86 -22.99
CA PRO A 286 1.04 27.91 -24.08
C PRO A 286 -0.44 27.65 -24.37
N CYS A 287 -0.78 27.38 -25.63
CA CYS A 287 -2.12 26.95 -26.02
C CYS A 287 -2.50 25.64 -25.31
N GLY A 288 -3.77 25.47 -24.94
CA GLY A 288 -4.23 24.26 -24.22
C GLY A 288 -3.94 22.97 -24.97
N GLY A 289 -4.16 22.94 -26.29
CA GLY A 289 -3.84 21.78 -27.14
C GLY A 289 -2.34 21.47 -27.23
N TYR A 290 -1.48 22.49 -27.28
CA TYR A 290 -0.03 22.29 -27.27
C TYR A 290 0.43 21.72 -25.93
N CYS A 291 -0.06 22.32 -24.84
CA CYS A 291 0.23 21.86 -23.48
C CYS A 291 -0.15 20.39 -23.28
N LEU A 292 -1.34 20.01 -23.73
CA LEU A 292 -1.83 18.66 -23.61
C LEU A 292 -1.00 17.65 -24.41
N ASN A 293 -0.55 18.00 -25.61
CA ASN A 293 0.28 17.11 -26.43
C ASN A 293 1.66 16.85 -25.79
N VAL A 294 2.28 17.89 -25.23
CA VAL A 294 3.56 17.76 -24.51
C VAL A 294 3.40 16.89 -23.27
N VAL A 295 2.40 17.19 -22.43
CA VAL A 295 2.15 16.43 -21.19
C VAL A 295 1.81 14.95 -21.48
N ARG A 296 1.03 14.67 -22.53
CA ARG A 296 0.76 13.29 -22.96
C ARG A 296 2.03 12.54 -23.33
N GLY A 297 2.93 13.18 -24.08
CA GLY A 297 4.23 12.59 -24.42
C GLY A 297 5.06 12.29 -23.17
N CYS A 298 5.09 13.22 -22.22
CA CYS A 298 5.80 13.08 -20.95
C CYS A 298 5.28 11.95 -20.05
N LEU A 299 3.97 11.70 -20.07
CA LEU A 299 3.31 10.72 -19.22
C LEU A 299 2.96 9.41 -19.92
N ALA A 300 3.49 9.15 -21.12
CA ALA A 300 3.20 7.94 -21.88
C ALA A 300 3.44 6.66 -21.06
N HIS A 301 4.55 6.58 -20.32
CA HIS A 301 4.86 5.43 -19.46
C HIS A 301 3.96 5.30 -18.24
N VAL A 302 3.44 6.42 -17.71
CA VAL A 302 2.46 6.40 -16.61
C VAL A 302 1.11 5.92 -17.13
N ALA A 303 0.76 6.26 -18.38
CA ALA A 303 -0.48 5.81 -19.01
C ALA A 303 -0.53 4.29 -19.21
N GLU A 304 0.62 3.61 -19.31
CA GLU A 304 0.67 2.13 -19.35
C GLU A 304 0.20 1.48 -18.05
N LEU A 305 0.23 2.21 -16.93
CA LEU A 305 -0.23 1.72 -15.62
C LEU A 305 -1.75 1.79 -15.43
N ASP A 306 -2.49 2.43 -16.35
CA ASP A 306 -3.93 2.66 -16.20
C ASP A 306 -4.71 1.36 -15.93
N GLN A 307 -4.48 0.34 -16.77
CA GLN A 307 -5.16 -0.95 -16.63
C GLN A 307 -4.68 -1.74 -15.39
N PRO A 308 -3.37 -1.97 -15.16
CA PRO A 308 -2.89 -2.62 -13.93
C PRO A 308 -3.37 -1.93 -12.65
N TRP A 309 -3.39 -0.59 -12.63
CA TRP A 309 -3.87 0.18 -11.49
C TRP A 309 -5.37 0.00 -11.26
N SER A 310 -6.17 -0.01 -12.32
CA SER A 310 -7.60 -0.33 -12.24
C SER A 310 -7.83 -1.75 -11.71
N ASP A 311 -7.06 -2.73 -12.17
CA ASP A 311 -7.19 -4.10 -11.66
C ASP A 311 -6.78 -4.20 -10.17
N PHE A 312 -5.74 -3.46 -9.77
CA PHE A 312 -5.30 -3.32 -8.39
C PHE A 312 -6.37 -2.73 -7.48
N VAL A 313 -6.95 -1.58 -7.83
CA VAL A 313 -7.99 -0.94 -7.01
C VAL A 313 -9.26 -1.81 -6.97
N SER A 314 -9.60 -2.48 -8.08
CA SER A 314 -10.69 -3.46 -8.08
C SER A 314 -10.40 -4.64 -7.15
N GLY A 315 -9.13 -5.03 -7.04
CA GLY A 315 -8.64 -5.99 -6.04
C GLY A 315 -8.84 -5.50 -4.61
N LEU A 316 -8.48 -4.25 -4.31
CA LEU A 316 -8.71 -3.63 -3.00
C LEU A 316 -10.20 -3.62 -2.63
N GLU A 317 -11.09 -3.28 -3.56
CA GLU A 317 -12.54 -3.32 -3.35
C GLU A 317 -13.05 -4.73 -3.00
N ARG A 318 -12.53 -5.77 -3.69
CA ARG A 318 -12.88 -7.17 -3.39
C ARG A 318 -12.37 -7.60 -2.01
N LEU A 319 -11.13 -7.24 -1.66
CA LEU A 319 -10.53 -7.57 -0.37
C LEU A 319 -11.30 -6.91 0.78
N THR A 320 -11.58 -5.61 0.66
CA THR A 320 -12.35 -4.85 1.68
C THR A 320 -13.78 -5.35 1.81
N SER A 321 -14.46 -5.68 0.70
CA SER A 321 -15.78 -6.31 0.75
C SER A 321 -15.73 -7.70 1.41
N GLY A 322 -14.68 -8.46 1.15
CA GLY A 322 -14.45 -9.77 1.76
C GLY A 322 -14.26 -9.69 3.29
N LEU A 323 -13.54 -8.68 3.78
CA LEU A 323 -13.34 -8.44 5.21
C LEU A 323 -14.64 -8.06 5.94
N VAL A 324 -15.61 -7.45 5.26
CA VAL A 324 -16.92 -7.14 5.87
C VAL A 324 -17.86 -8.35 5.84
N ALA A 325 -17.67 -9.25 4.88
CA ALA A 325 -18.55 -10.39 4.66
C ALA A 325 -17.93 -11.72 5.15
N SER A 326 -17.32 -12.49 4.24
CA SER A 326 -16.97 -13.90 4.48
C SER A 326 -15.62 -14.13 5.18
N TYR A 327 -14.79 -13.08 5.30
CA TYR A 327 -13.44 -13.15 5.84
C TYR A 327 -13.25 -12.15 6.98
N ASN A 328 -14.32 -11.92 7.75
CA ASN A 328 -14.35 -10.93 8.80
C ASN A 328 -13.45 -11.34 9.96
N ILE A 329 -12.29 -10.67 10.07
CA ILE A 329 -11.29 -10.91 11.10
C ILE A 329 -11.84 -10.56 12.50
N GLU A 330 -12.66 -9.53 12.61
CA GLU A 330 -13.30 -9.14 13.87
C GLU A 330 -14.25 -10.25 14.33
N GLU A 331 -15.07 -10.78 13.42
CA GLU A 331 -16.00 -11.87 13.73
C GLU A 331 -15.25 -13.09 14.27
N VAL A 332 -14.24 -13.60 13.55
CA VAL A 332 -13.50 -14.80 13.98
C VAL A 332 -12.73 -14.60 15.28
N LEU A 333 -12.17 -13.40 15.52
CA LEU A 333 -11.46 -13.09 16.76
C LEU A 333 -12.41 -12.89 17.94
N SER A 334 -13.56 -12.27 17.73
CA SER A 334 -14.54 -11.97 18.78
C SER A 334 -15.17 -13.21 19.40
N VAL A 335 -15.21 -14.32 18.66
CA VAL A 335 -15.77 -15.60 19.11
C VAL A 335 -14.71 -16.68 19.36
N LEU A 336 -13.42 -16.37 19.24
CA LEU A 336 -12.36 -17.38 19.32
C LEU A 336 -12.30 -18.05 20.68
N ASP A 337 -12.44 -17.30 21.77
CA ASP A 337 -12.55 -17.83 23.13
C ASP A 337 -13.75 -18.79 23.27
N THR A 338 -14.89 -18.43 22.71
CA THR A 338 -16.08 -19.30 22.73
C THR A 338 -15.86 -20.59 21.93
N LYS A 339 -15.11 -20.54 20.81
CA LYS A 339 -14.74 -21.72 20.03
C LYS A 339 -13.73 -22.61 20.74
N ILE A 340 -12.79 -22.02 21.48
CA ILE A 340 -11.89 -22.76 22.38
C ILE A 340 -12.70 -23.46 23.48
N SER A 341 -13.66 -22.76 24.09
CA SER A 341 -14.57 -23.35 25.07
C SER A 341 -15.40 -24.50 24.49
N GLU A 342 -15.97 -24.33 23.30
CA GLU A 342 -16.71 -25.37 22.57
C GLU A 342 -15.86 -26.62 22.33
N ALA A 343 -14.61 -26.44 21.91
CA ALA A 343 -13.65 -27.53 21.73
C ALA A 343 -13.37 -28.27 23.05
N ILE A 344 -13.16 -27.54 24.15
CA ILE A 344 -12.92 -28.13 25.48
C ILE A 344 -14.16 -28.90 25.95
N MET A 345 -15.36 -28.33 25.78
CA MET A 345 -16.63 -29.00 26.13
C MET A 345 -16.83 -30.28 25.32
N TYR A 346 -16.56 -30.25 24.02
CA TYR A 346 -16.62 -31.44 23.18
C TYR A 346 -15.69 -32.55 23.70
N ALA A 347 -14.46 -32.19 24.10
CA ALA A 347 -13.51 -33.15 24.67
C ALA A 347 -14.00 -33.72 26.00
N MET A 348 -14.63 -32.89 26.85
CA MET A 348 -15.20 -33.30 28.13
C MET A 348 -16.35 -34.30 27.95
N GLU A 349 -17.27 -34.02 27.02
CA GLU A 349 -18.41 -34.88 26.71
C GLU A 349 -17.98 -36.24 26.18
N ASN A 350 -16.91 -36.28 25.37
CA ASN A 350 -16.37 -37.50 24.78
C ASN A 350 -15.25 -38.16 25.61
N GLY A 351 -15.02 -37.69 26.85
CA GLY A 351 -13.89 -38.09 27.69
C GLY A 351 -13.63 -39.60 27.78
N PRO A 352 -14.62 -40.46 28.08
CA PRO A 352 -14.43 -41.91 28.18
C PRO A 352 -13.97 -42.56 26.87
N GLU A 353 -14.43 -42.07 25.72
CA GLU A 353 -14.00 -42.56 24.41
C GLU A 353 -12.58 -42.06 24.08
N LEU A 354 -12.28 -40.80 24.41
CA LEU A 354 -10.94 -40.23 24.23
C LEU A 354 -9.89 -40.98 25.03
N SER A 355 -10.17 -41.33 26.29
CA SER A 355 -9.23 -42.13 27.09
C SER A 355 -8.96 -43.50 26.47
N LYS A 356 -9.96 -44.15 25.85
CA LYS A 356 -9.74 -45.41 25.10
C LYS A 356 -8.84 -45.20 23.89
N LYS A 357 -9.12 -44.18 23.07
CA LYS A 357 -8.31 -43.83 21.88
C LYS A 357 -6.86 -43.51 22.26
N VAL A 358 -6.66 -42.74 23.33
CA VAL A 358 -5.33 -42.42 23.87
C VAL A 358 -4.58 -43.67 24.31
N ILE A 359 -5.25 -44.62 24.97
CA ILE A 359 -4.62 -45.90 25.37
C ILE A 359 -4.24 -46.71 24.12
N THR A 360 -5.15 -46.84 23.15
CA THR A 360 -4.88 -47.58 21.90
C THR A 360 -3.75 -46.94 21.08
N SER A 361 -3.73 -45.61 20.98
CA SER A 361 -2.69 -44.86 20.27
C SER A 361 -1.33 -44.94 20.99
N ASN A 362 -1.30 -44.82 22.33
CA ASN A 362 -0.08 -45.03 23.11
C ASN A 362 0.49 -46.45 22.99
N LEU A 363 -0.38 -47.47 22.92
CA LEU A 363 0.04 -48.85 22.67
C LEU A 363 0.69 -48.98 21.29
N LEU A 364 0.12 -48.36 20.26
CA LEU A 364 0.71 -48.33 18.91
C LEU A 364 2.06 -47.59 18.89
N SER A 365 2.19 -46.47 19.61
CA SER A 365 3.47 -45.76 19.77
C SER A 365 4.51 -46.62 20.51
N PHE A 366 4.12 -47.39 21.53
CA PHE A 366 5.02 -48.34 22.20
C PHE A 366 5.48 -49.47 21.27
N TYR A 367 4.62 -49.96 20.37
CA TYR A 367 4.99 -50.99 19.39
C TYR A 367 5.85 -50.46 18.23
N LEU A 368 5.79 -49.17 17.91
CA LEU A 368 6.56 -48.55 16.82
C LEU A 368 7.94 -48.04 17.26
N PHE A 369 8.15 -47.73 18.54
CA PHE A 369 9.41 -47.19 19.07
C PHE A 369 10.29 -48.19 19.84
N VAL A 370 9.85 -49.45 19.99
CA VAL A 370 10.71 -50.53 20.51
C VAL A 370 11.23 -51.35 19.32
N PRO A 371 12.52 -51.31 18.98
CA PRO A 371 13.05 -52.15 17.91
C PRO A 371 12.90 -53.63 18.27
N PRO A 372 12.61 -54.51 17.30
CA PRO A 372 12.56 -55.94 17.56
C PRO A 372 13.93 -56.41 18.06
N ILE A 373 13.92 -57.13 19.18
CA ILE A 373 15.10 -57.72 19.85
C ILE A 373 15.82 -58.70 18.93
#